data_AF-A0A8T7DIP8-F1
#
_entry.id   AF-A0A8T7DIP8-F1
#
_cell.length_a   1.000
_cell.length_b   1.000
_cell.length_c   1.000
_cell.angle_alpha   90.00
_cell.angle_beta   90.00
_cell.angle_gamma   90.00
#
_symmetry.space_group_name_H-M   'P 1'
#
loop_
_entity.id
_entity.type
_entity.pdbx_description
1 polymer ?
#
loop_
_entity_poly.entity_id
_entity_poly.type
_entity_poly.pdbx_seq_one_letter_code
_entity_poly.pdbx_strand_id
1 'polypeptide(L)'
;MTNTPIVNQRAIAALKNLFVADSLAMPLHWFYRTSDIFKAFPGGISTFSDAPAQHPSSIMSLHSTSQGGRKKTETGTKQKEIIGDVILKGKREFWDVPNIHYHHLMKAGDNTLNAHCARIVMCSLHENGGCYDSGIFLRRYIEFMTSDIPKHNDTYAESYHRGFFDNLEKGKPSNQCGAKTHDTASIGGLVTIAPIVISERLLGTPLDEVQQKCKEHLMLTHPDEKLAAICEHYVSLIDKLLFRTDDEP
;
A
#
# COMPACT_ATOMS: atom_id res chain seq x y z
N MET A 1 -12.97 9.73 31.49
CA MET A 1 -12.20 8.47 31.44
C MET A 1 -12.54 7.82 30.12
N THR A 2 -11.58 7.73 29.19
CA THR A 2 -11.77 6.98 27.94
C THR A 2 -12.16 5.55 28.31
N ASN A 3 -13.24 5.04 27.74
CA ASN A 3 -13.67 3.67 27.99
C ASN A 3 -12.69 2.73 27.27
N THR A 4 -11.52 2.46 27.87
CA THR A 4 -10.41 1.71 27.26
C THR A 4 -10.84 0.43 26.53
N PRO A 5 -11.84 -0.36 27.02
CA PRO A 5 -12.41 -1.47 26.26
C PRO A 5 -12.97 -1.13 24.86
N ILE A 6 -13.75 -0.05 24.70
CA ILE A 6 -14.34 0.30 23.39
C ILE A 6 -13.29 0.80 22.42
N VAL A 7 -12.30 1.56 22.91
CA VAL A 7 -11.18 2.06 22.10
C VAL A 7 -10.39 0.88 21.53
N ASN A 8 -10.08 -0.12 22.37
CA ASN A 8 -9.40 -1.33 21.91
C ASN A 8 -10.24 -2.13 20.91
N GLN A 9 -11.55 -2.24 21.11
CA GLN A 9 -12.43 -2.90 20.14
C GLN A 9 -12.43 -2.20 18.78
N ARG A 10 -12.49 -0.85 18.77
CA ARG A 10 -12.41 -0.05 17.54
C ARG A 10 -11.06 -0.20 16.84
N ALA A 11 -9.95 -0.18 17.59
CA ALA A 11 -8.62 -0.43 17.06
C ALA A 11 -8.52 -1.80 16.37
N ILE A 12 -8.98 -2.86 17.05
CA ILE A 12 -8.99 -4.23 16.51
C ILE A 12 -9.87 -4.31 15.26
N ALA A 13 -11.08 -3.73 15.30
CA ALA A 13 -12.00 -3.73 14.17
C ALA A 13 -11.43 -2.97 12.96
N ALA A 14 -10.84 -1.79 13.18
CA ALA A 14 -10.23 -0.99 12.11
C ALA A 14 -9.09 -1.75 11.43
N LEU A 15 -8.18 -2.34 12.20
CA LEU A 15 -7.05 -3.11 11.66
C LEU A 15 -7.53 -4.36 10.91
N LYS A 16 -8.51 -5.10 11.42
CA LYS A 16 -9.09 -6.26 10.72
C LYS A 16 -9.80 -5.85 9.42
N ASN A 17 -10.60 -4.79 9.50
CA ASN A 17 -11.40 -4.32 8.36
C ASN A 17 -10.51 -3.76 7.23
N LEU A 18 -9.32 -3.24 7.53
CA LEU A 18 -8.34 -2.89 6.49
C LEU A 18 -8.04 -4.08 5.58
N PHE A 19 -7.70 -5.24 6.16
CA PHE A 19 -7.39 -6.44 5.38
C PHE A 19 -8.62 -7.04 4.70
N VAL A 20 -9.77 -7.08 5.39
CA VAL A 20 -11.01 -7.58 4.81
C VAL A 20 -11.46 -6.73 3.63
N ALA A 21 -11.43 -5.41 3.76
CA ALA A 21 -11.85 -4.49 2.70
C ALA A 21 -10.89 -4.53 1.50
N ASP A 22 -9.58 -4.62 1.75
CA ASP A 22 -8.57 -4.77 0.70
C ASP A 22 -8.81 -6.04 -0.14
N SER A 23 -9.00 -7.20 0.49
CA SER A 23 -9.31 -8.45 -0.20
C SER A 23 -10.66 -8.43 -0.93
N LEU A 24 -11.66 -7.77 -0.36
CA LEU A 24 -12.98 -7.63 -0.99
C LEU A 24 -12.92 -6.73 -2.23
N ALA A 25 -12.15 -5.64 -2.19
CA ALA A 25 -12.07 -4.66 -3.27
C ALA A 25 -11.10 -5.06 -4.38
N MET A 26 -10.08 -5.88 -4.08
CA MET A 26 -9.02 -6.28 -5.00
C MET A 26 -9.49 -6.71 -6.40
N PRO A 27 -10.55 -7.54 -6.56
CA PRO A 27 -11.00 -7.99 -7.89
C PRO A 27 -11.58 -6.88 -8.78
N LEU A 28 -11.90 -5.72 -8.20
CA LEU A 28 -12.46 -4.56 -8.89
C LEU A 28 -11.42 -3.46 -9.17
N HIS A 29 -10.18 -3.65 -8.73
CA HIS A 29 -9.17 -2.62 -8.84
C HIS A 29 -8.92 -2.26 -10.32
N TRP A 30 -8.85 -0.95 -10.60
CA TRP A 30 -8.65 -0.35 -11.94
C TRP A 30 -9.82 -0.47 -12.93
N PHE A 31 -11.00 -0.93 -12.52
CA PHE A 31 -12.20 -0.77 -13.34
C PHE A 31 -12.60 0.71 -13.42
N TYR A 32 -12.48 1.32 -14.60
CA TYR A 32 -12.85 2.72 -14.83
C TYR A 32 -14.34 2.93 -15.11
N ARG A 33 -15.06 1.87 -15.47
CA ARG A 33 -16.49 1.93 -15.79
C ARG A 33 -17.25 0.95 -14.91
N THR A 34 -18.26 1.45 -14.21
CA THR A 34 -19.16 0.62 -13.40
C THR A 34 -19.86 -0.45 -14.23
N SER A 35 -20.18 -0.17 -15.49
CA SER A 35 -20.75 -1.17 -16.41
C SER A 35 -19.85 -2.37 -16.64
N ASP A 36 -18.52 -2.19 -16.60
CA ASP A 36 -17.59 -3.30 -16.78
C ASP A 36 -17.47 -4.14 -15.51
N ILE A 37 -17.61 -3.53 -14.33
CA ILE A 37 -17.75 -4.24 -13.06
C ILE A 37 -18.95 -5.17 -13.11
N PHE A 38 -20.13 -4.67 -13.51
CA PHE A 38 -21.35 -5.50 -13.58
C PHE A 38 -21.30 -6.59 -14.65
N LYS A 39 -20.46 -6.45 -15.68
CA LYS A 39 -20.19 -7.52 -16.66
C LYS A 39 -19.30 -8.62 -16.06
N ALA A 40 -18.25 -8.24 -15.34
CA ALA A 40 -17.33 -9.19 -14.71
C ALA A 40 -17.94 -9.86 -13.46
N PHE A 41 -18.76 -9.12 -12.72
CA PHE A 41 -19.42 -9.52 -11.49
C PHE A 41 -20.91 -9.17 -11.56
N PRO A 42 -21.74 -10.04 -12.17
CA PRO A 42 -23.19 -9.83 -12.23
C PRO A 42 -23.78 -9.67 -10.83
N GLY A 43 -24.43 -8.52 -10.57
CA GLY A 43 -24.97 -8.17 -9.24
C GLY A 43 -24.01 -7.42 -8.33
N GLY A 44 -22.77 -7.16 -8.76
CA GLY A 44 -21.73 -6.50 -7.96
C GLY A 44 -20.92 -7.48 -7.13
N ILE A 45 -20.06 -6.96 -6.26
CA ILE A 45 -19.22 -7.74 -5.35
C ILE A 45 -19.77 -7.67 -3.92
N SER A 46 -19.99 -8.83 -3.30
CA SER A 46 -20.42 -8.94 -1.90
C SER A 46 -19.65 -10.00 -1.11
N THR A 47 -18.77 -10.74 -1.78
CA THR A 47 -17.93 -11.80 -1.22
C THR A 47 -16.53 -11.71 -1.82
N PHE A 48 -15.56 -12.33 -1.15
CA PHE A 48 -14.23 -12.48 -1.73
C PHE A 48 -14.31 -13.26 -3.04
N SER A 49 -13.56 -12.80 -4.04
CA SER A 49 -13.52 -13.38 -5.38
C SER A 49 -12.08 -13.38 -5.88
N ASP A 50 -11.78 -14.28 -6.80
CA ASP A 50 -10.51 -14.27 -7.53
C ASP A 50 -10.40 -12.99 -8.36
N ALA A 51 -9.17 -12.53 -8.61
CA ALA A 51 -8.93 -11.53 -9.64
C ALA A 51 -9.39 -12.10 -11.01
N PRO A 52 -10.19 -11.36 -11.80
CA PRO A 52 -10.54 -11.77 -13.15
C PRO A 52 -9.28 -12.04 -13.97
N ALA A 53 -9.25 -13.09 -14.80
CA ALA A 53 -8.10 -13.31 -15.67
C ALA A 53 -7.89 -12.15 -16.66
N GLN A 54 -9.00 -11.58 -17.14
CA GLN A 54 -9.03 -10.46 -18.08
C GLN A 54 -9.53 -9.18 -17.42
N HIS A 55 -8.93 -8.04 -17.79
CA HIS A 55 -9.34 -6.71 -17.34
C HIS A 55 -9.54 -5.76 -18.54
N PRO A 56 -10.75 -5.23 -18.76
CA PRO A 56 -11.17 -4.59 -20.02
C PRO A 56 -10.51 -3.24 -20.31
N SER A 57 -9.81 -2.67 -19.33
CA SER A 57 -9.14 -1.36 -19.45
C SER A 57 -7.75 -1.39 -18.82
N SER A 58 -7.10 -2.56 -18.82
CA SER A 58 -5.76 -2.68 -18.25
C SER A 58 -4.77 -1.83 -19.06
N ILE A 59 -4.16 -0.86 -18.40
CA ILE A 59 -3.05 -0.08 -18.94
C ILE A 59 -1.70 -0.55 -18.39
N MET A 60 -1.63 -1.73 -17.79
CA MET A 60 -0.42 -2.22 -17.15
C MET A 60 0.76 -2.33 -18.14
N SER A 61 0.49 -2.57 -19.43
CA SER A 61 1.50 -2.55 -20.48
C SER A 61 2.14 -1.18 -20.75
N LEU A 62 1.53 -0.10 -20.24
CA LEU A 62 2.09 1.26 -20.30
C LEU A 62 2.99 1.56 -19.10
N HIS A 63 2.99 0.73 -18.05
CA HIS A 63 3.77 0.96 -16.84
C HIS A 63 5.22 0.54 -17.02
N SER A 64 6.15 1.31 -16.45
CA SER A 64 7.57 0.93 -16.47
C SER A 64 7.83 -0.25 -15.52
N THR A 65 8.67 -1.19 -15.96
CA THR A 65 9.17 -2.31 -15.16
C THR A 65 10.51 -2.00 -14.48
N SER A 66 11.18 -0.90 -14.85
CA SER A 66 12.51 -0.50 -14.36
C SER A 66 12.50 0.73 -13.45
N GLN A 67 11.39 1.49 -13.40
CA GLN A 67 11.28 2.71 -12.58
C GLN A 67 9.81 3.05 -12.27
N GLY A 68 9.59 4.07 -11.44
CA GLY A 68 8.26 4.63 -11.20
C GLY A 68 7.65 5.23 -12.47
N GLY A 69 6.32 5.20 -12.56
CA GLY A 69 5.54 5.82 -13.65
C GLY A 69 5.40 4.94 -14.90
N ARG A 70 5.19 5.60 -16.05
CA ARG A 70 4.96 4.98 -17.37
C ARG A 70 6.29 4.70 -18.09
N LYS A 71 6.26 3.76 -19.03
CA LYS A 71 7.37 3.52 -19.97
C LYS A 71 7.68 4.79 -20.75
N LYS A 72 8.97 5.14 -20.82
CA LYS A 72 9.50 6.10 -21.79
C LYS A 72 10.06 5.31 -22.97
N THR A 73 9.99 5.87 -24.17
CA THR A 73 10.74 5.38 -25.33
C THR A 73 12.23 5.61 -25.07
N GLU A 74 12.90 4.69 -24.39
CA GLU A 74 14.34 4.72 -24.20
C GLU A 74 15.01 3.73 -25.15
N THR A 75 15.85 4.26 -26.03
CA THR A 75 16.82 3.52 -26.85
C THR A 75 18.10 3.35 -26.03
N GLY A 76 18.27 2.23 -25.33
CA GLY A 76 19.44 2.01 -24.47
C GLY A 76 19.48 0.61 -23.83
N THR A 77 20.68 0.20 -23.40
CA THR A 77 21.08 -1.13 -22.89
C THR A 77 20.18 -1.69 -21.78
N LYS A 78 20.05 -3.03 -21.71
CA LYS A 78 19.32 -3.78 -20.66
C LYS A 78 19.76 -3.32 -19.26
N GLN A 79 19.02 -2.39 -18.67
CA GLN A 79 19.04 -2.16 -17.23
C GLN A 79 18.32 -3.33 -16.54
N LYS A 80 18.77 -3.68 -15.33
CA LYS A 80 18.10 -4.64 -14.45
C LYS A 80 16.65 -4.21 -14.23
N GLU A 81 15.71 -5.14 -14.36
CA GLU A 81 14.29 -4.81 -14.19
C GLU A 81 13.94 -4.79 -12.70
N ILE A 82 13.30 -3.72 -12.23
CA ILE A 82 12.85 -3.66 -10.83
C ILE A 82 11.78 -4.73 -10.59
N ILE A 83 10.83 -4.86 -11.51
CA ILE A 83 9.86 -5.95 -11.52
C ILE A 83 10.51 -7.21 -12.08
N GLY A 84 10.50 -8.30 -11.32
CA GLY A 84 11.02 -9.60 -11.74
C GLY A 84 12.41 -9.91 -11.19
N ASP A 85 13.34 -8.94 -11.21
CA ASP A 85 14.70 -9.16 -10.69
C ASP A 85 14.86 -8.68 -9.24
N VAL A 86 14.30 -7.51 -8.88
CA VAL A 86 14.48 -6.90 -7.56
C VAL A 86 13.28 -7.17 -6.65
N ILE A 87 12.08 -6.81 -7.10
CA ILE A 87 10.80 -7.03 -6.42
C ILE A 87 9.86 -7.84 -7.31
N LEU A 88 8.81 -8.42 -6.72
CA LEU A 88 7.87 -9.29 -7.44
C LEU A 88 8.61 -10.39 -8.24
N LYS A 89 9.64 -11.00 -7.64
CA LYS A 89 10.48 -12.00 -8.29
C LYS A 89 9.65 -13.12 -8.89
N GLY A 90 9.91 -13.47 -10.16
CA GLY A 90 9.15 -14.47 -10.90
C GLY A 90 7.79 -14.02 -11.45
N LYS A 91 7.42 -12.72 -11.36
CA LYS A 91 6.12 -12.23 -11.84
C LYS A 91 6.20 -11.31 -13.06
N ARG A 92 7.39 -11.18 -13.65
CA ARG A 92 7.63 -10.29 -14.81
C ARG A 92 6.78 -10.63 -16.02
N GLU A 93 6.47 -11.91 -16.23
CA GLU A 93 5.67 -12.38 -17.37
C GLU A 93 4.23 -11.86 -17.38
N PHE A 94 3.71 -11.46 -16.21
CA PHE A 94 2.38 -10.85 -16.12
C PHE A 94 2.39 -9.37 -16.49
N TRP A 95 3.57 -8.74 -16.56
CA TRP A 95 3.72 -7.35 -16.97
C TRP A 95 3.87 -7.25 -18.49
N ASP A 96 3.37 -6.17 -19.07
CA ASP A 96 3.33 -5.95 -20.54
C ASP A 96 2.38 -6.83 -21.33
N VAL A 97 1.49 -7.55 -20.64
CA VAL A 97 0.43 -8.32 -21.27
C VAL A 97 -0.83 -7.45 -21.37
N PRO A 98 -1.39 -7.25 -22.57
CA PRO A 98 -2.62 -6.49 -22.72
C PRO A 98 -3.80 -7.24 -22.08
N ASN A 99 -4.74 -6.49 -21.51
CA ASN A 99 -5.99 -6.99 -20.94
C ASN A 99 -5.83 -8.04 -19.83
N ILE A 100 -4.67 -8.17 -19.21
CA ILE A 100 -4.53 -8.96 -17.99
C ILE A 100 -4.88 -8.10 -16.77
N HIS A 101 -5.50 -8.69 -15.77
CA HIS A 101 -5.77 -8.00 -14.51
C HIS A 101 -4.47 -7.72 -13.74
N TYR A 102 -4.40 -6.58 -13.07
CA TYR A 102 -3.23 -6.14 -12.31
C TYR A 102 -2.82 -7.18 -11.26
N HIS A 103 -3.82 -7.77 -10.60
CA HIS A 103 -3.69 -8.77 -9.55
C HIS A 103 -3.84 -10.22 -10.03
N HIS A 104 -3.42 -10.53 -11.26
CA HIS A 104 -3.72 -11.77 -11.99
C HIS A 104 -3.65 -13.10 -11.20
N LEU A 105 -2.67 -13.27 -10.32
CA LEU A 105 -2.51 -14.52 -9.55
C LEU A 105 -3.30 -14.55 -8.24
N MET A 106 -3.95 -13.46 -7.85
CA MET A 106 -4.61 -13.35 -6.56
C MET A 106 -5.94 -14.09 -6.52
N LYS A 107 -6.17 -14.78 -5.41
CA LYS A 107 -7.36 -15.57 -5.11
C LYS A 107 -8.28 -14.87 -4.14
N ALA A 108 -9.51 -15.36 -4.04
CA ALA A 108 -10.46 -14.92 -3.03
C ALA A 108 -9.84 -14.94 -1.63
N GLY A 109 -9.74 -13.76 -1.01
CA GLY A 109 -9.18 -13.57 0.33
C GLY A 109 -7.70 -13.20 0.36
N ASP A 110 -7.00 -13.16 -0.77
CA ASP A 110 -5.64 -12.62 -0.82
C ASP A 110 -5.65 -11.11 -0.56
N ASN A 111 -4.61 -10.61 0.10
CA ASN A 111 -4.40 -9.17 0.30
C ASN A 111 -3.44 -8.61 -0.75
N THR A 112 -3.71 -7.38 -1.19
CA THR A 112 -2.84 -6.65 -2.12
C THR A 112 -1.52 -6.31 -1.44
N LEU A 113 -0.54 -5.92 -2.26
CA LEU A 113 0.76 -5.50 -1.78
C LEU A 113 0.71 -4.34 -0.74
N ASN A 114 -0.26 -3.43 -0.87
CA ASN A 114 -0.43 -2.33 0.09
C ASN A 114 -0.85 -2.82 1.48
N ALA A 115 -1.82 -3.73 1.55
CA ALA A 115 -2.22 -4.32 2.82
C ALA A 115 -1.07 -5.16 3.42
N HIS A 116 -0.29 -5.86 2.60
CA HIS A 116 0.95 -6.48 3.06
C HIS A 116 1.94 -5.45 3.65
N CYS A 117 2.09 -4.26 3.04
CA CYS A 117 2.92 -3.20 3.61
C CYS A 117 2.36 -2.66 4.94
N ALA A 118 1.03 -2.58 5.10
CA ALA A 118 0.41 -2.24 6.39
C ALA A 118 0.72 -3.30 7.46
N ARG A 119 0.71 -4.58 7.09
CA ARG A 119 1.17 -5.67 7.97
C ARG A 119 2.65 -5.52 8.32
N ILE A 120 3.51 -5.10 7.38
CA ILE A 120 4.93 -4.84 7.68
C ILE A 120 5.07 -3.73 8.72
N VAL A 121 4.31 -2.63 8.62
CA VAL A 121 4.27 -1.60 9.65
C VAL A 121 3.82 -2.16 11.00
N MET A 122 2.77 -2.98 11.04
CA MET A 122 2.34 -3.64 12.29
C MET A 122 3.44 -4.52 12.90
N CYS A 123 4.19 -5.24 12.09
CA CYS A 123 5.34 -6.02 12.57
C CYS A 123 6.47 -5.13 13.08
N SER A 124 6.77 -4.00 12.41
CA SER A 124 7.75 -3.02 12.89
C SER A 124 7.36 -2.41 14.23
N LEU A 125 6.07 -2.06 14.40
CA LEU A 125 5.54 -1.55 15.67
C LEU A 125 5.69 -2.60 16.77
N HIS A 126 5.30 -3.86 16.51
CA HIS A 126 5.43 -4.94 17.48
C HIS A 126 6.89 -5.15 17.94
N GLU A 127 7.84 -5.08 17.00
CA GLU A 127 9.28 -5.22 17.29
C GLU A 127 9.81 -4.14 18.23
N ASN A 128 9.17 -2.95 18.23
CA ASN A 128 9.58 -1.79 19.02
C ASN A 128 8.57 -1.41 20.11
N GLY A 129 7.88 -2.41 20.69
CA GLY A 129 6.97 -2.19 21.82
C GLY A 129 5.75 -1.31 21.51
N GLY A 130 5.35 -1.23 20.24
CA GLY A 130 4.25 -0.40 19.74
C GLY A 130 4.68 1.00 19.29
N CYS A 131 5.92 1.42 19.53
CA CYS A 131 6.43 2.71 19.11
C CYS A 131 6.94 2.65 17.66
N TYR A 132 6.54 3.59 16.83
CA TYR A 132 6.95 3.68 15.44
C TYR A 132 8.41 4.13 15.32
N ASP A 133 9.16 3.39 14.50
CA ASP A 133 10.52 3.73 14.07
C ASP A 133 10.65 3.52 12.56
N SER A 134 11.08 4.56 11.84
CA SER A 134 11.19 4.54 10.39
C SER A 134 12.31 3.62 9.88
N GLY A 135 13.39 3.46 10.66
CA GLY A 135 14.50 2.56 10.32
C GLY A 135 14.09 1.09 10.39
N ILE A 136 13.33 0.70 11.42
CA ILE A 136 12.76 -0.64 11.55
C ILE A 136 11.78 -0.90 10.41
N PHE A 137 10.90 0.05 10.07
CA PHE A 137 10.02 -0.06 8.91
C PHE A 137 10.79 -0.27 7.60
N LEU A 138 11.74 0.62 7.27
CA LEU A 138 12.50 0.53 6.02
C LEU A 138 13.25 -0.79 5.89
N ARG A 139 13.89 -1.26 6.96
CA ARG A 139 14.56 -2.56 6.98
C ARG A 139 13.59 -3.69 6.63
N ARG A 140 12.44 -3.77 7.32
CA ARG A 140 11.46 -4.84 7.08
C ARG A 140 10.79 -4.73 5.72
N TYR A 141 10.53 -3.52 5.24
CA TYR A 141 9.96 -3.26 3.92
C TYR A 141 10.92 -3.70 2.81
N ILE A 142 12.20 -3.35 2.91
CA ILE A 142 13.23 -3.79 1.94
C ILE A 142 13.36 -5.32 1.97
N GLU A 143 13.50 -5.92 3.16
CA GLU A 143 13.60 -7.39 3.32
C GLU A 143 12.38 -8.11 2.71
N PHE A 144 11.17 -7.62 2.99
CA PHE A 144 9.94 -8.19 2.46
C PHE A 144 9.85 -8.12 0.93
N MET A 145 10.12 -6.94 0.37
CA MET A 145 9.97 -6.68 -1.06
C MET A 145 11.04 -7.39 -1.91
N THR A 146 12.23 -7.60 -1.35
CA THR A 146 13.39 -8.18 -2.06
C THR A 146 13.61 -9.66 -1.76
N SER A 147 12.74 -10.29 -0.97
CA SER A 147 12.84 -11.70 -0.61
C SER A 147 12.93 -12.60 -1.85
N ASP A 148 13.86 -13.56 -1.86
CA ASP A 148 14.03 -14.50 -2.99
C ASP A 148 12.79 -15.33 -3.25
N ILE A 149 12.05 -15.68 -2.19
CA ILE A 149 10.75 -16.33 -2.28
C ILE A 149 9.67 -15.28 -1.98
N PRO A 150 8.90 -14.84 -2.99
CA PRO A 150 7.81 -13.89 -2.78
C PRO A 150 6.87 -14.34 -1.65
N LYS A 151 6.52 -13.41 -0.75
CA LYS A 151 5.70 -13.68 0.44
C LYS A 151 4.21 -13.39 0.23
N HIS A 152 3.80 -13.10 -1.01
CA HIS A 152 2.45 -12.74 -1.40
C HIS A 152 2.22 -13.11 -2.88
N ASN A 153 0.97 -13.26 -3.29
CA ASN A 153 0.62 -13.63 -4.66
C ASN A 153 0.41 -12.43 -5.60
N ASP A 154 0.30 -11.21 -5.07
CA ASP A 154 0.09 -10.01 -5.88
C ASP A 154 1.12 -9.82 -7.01
N THR A 155 0.64 -9.67 -8.24
CA THR A 155 1.44 -9.43 -9.46
C THR A 155 1.64 -7.95 -9.74
N TYR A 156 0.99 -7.06 -8.99
CA TYR A 156 1.09 -5.63 -9.17
C TYR A 156 1.89 -4.95 -8.07
N ALA A 157 2.69 -3.97 -8.47
CA ALA A 157 3.35 -3.04 -7.57
C ALA A 157 3.12 -1.63 -8.11
N GLU A 158 2.57 -0.76 -7.27
CA GLU A 158 2.38 0.66 -7.59
C GLU A 158 3.69 1.36 -7.99
N SER A 159 3.53 2.50 -8.66
CA SER A 159 4.63 3.35 -9.12
C SER A 159 5.63 3.70 -8.02
N TYR A 160 5.16 4.00 -6.80
CA TYR A 160 6.03 4.39 -5.70
C TYR A 160 6.95 3.25 -5.24
N HIS A 161 6.50 2.00 -5.26
CA HIS A 161 7.36 0.84 -4.96
C HIS A 161 8.47 0.74 -6.00
N ARG A 162 8.11 0.78 -7.30
CA ARG A 162 9.09 0.67 -8.39
C ARG A 162 10.11 1.79 -8.34
N GLY A 163 9.67 3.02 -8.10
CA GLY A 163 10.55 4.17 -7.95
C GLY A 163 11.44 4.10 -6.71
N PHE A 164 10.92 3.57 -5.59
CA PHE A 164 11.72 3.35 -4.39
C PHE A 164 12.89 2.40 -4.65
N PHE A 165 12.61 1.23 -5.24
CA PHE A 165 13.64 0.22 -5.48
C PHE A 165 14.59 0.60 -6.62
N ASP A 166 14.15 1.36 -7.62
CA ASP A 166 15.06 1.97 -8.61
C ASP A 166 16.08 2.92 -7.95
N ASN A 167 15.62 3.78 -7.04
CA ASN A 167 16.51 4.65 -6.28
C ASN A 167 17.47 3.86 -5.35
N LEU A 168 16.98 2.78 -4.75
CA LEU A 168 17.80 1.92 -3.89
C LEU A 168 18.91 1.21 -4.69
N GLU A 169 18.59 0.65 -5.86
CA GLU A 169 19.57 0.02 -6.76
C GLU A 169 20.61 1.03 -7.29
N LYS A 170 20.25 2.31 -7.37
CA LYS A 170 21.17 3.43 -7.68
C LYS A 170 22.05 3.85 -6.49
N GLY A 171 21.97 3.16 -5.35
CA GLY A 171 22.80 3.38 -4.18
C GLY A 171 22.35 4.55 -3.29
N LYS A 172 21.13 5.07 -3.45
CA LYS A 172 20.61 6.09 -2.54
C LYS A 172 20.35 5.49 -1.14
N PRO A 173 20.51 6.29 -0.07
CA PRO A 173 20.06 5.90 1.26
C PRO A 173 18.57 5.52 1.25
N SER A 174 18.19 4.45 1.96
CA SER A 174 16.81 3.93 1.96
C SER A 174 15.77 4.97 2.40
N ASN A 175 16.12 5.88 3.31
CA ASN A 175 15.26 6.98 3.76
C ASN A 175 15.15 8.14 2.75
N GLN A 176 15.83 8.06 1.60
CA GLN A 176 15.80 9.03 0.51
C GLN A 176 15.39 8.37 -0.83
N CYS A 177 14.84 7.15 -0.76
CA CYS A 177 14.48 6.39 -1.95
C CYS A 177 13.09 6.73 -2.50
N GLY A 178 12.22 7.40 -1.74
CA GLY A 178 10.92 7.87 -2.24
C GLY A 178 11.05 8.59 -3.59
N ALA A 179 10.30 8.14 -4.60
CA ALA A 179 10.39 8.67 -5.95
C ALA A 179 9.35 9.76 -6.20
N LYS A 180 9.77 10.81 -6.93
CA LYS A 180 8.88 11.87 -7.43
C LYS A 180 8.52 11.62 -8.88
N THR A 181 7.26 11.31 -9.12
CA THR A 181 6.62 11.04 -10.40
C THR A 181 5.27 11.77 -10.43
N HIS A 182 4.62 11.83 -11.59
CA HIS A 182 3.29 12.42 -11.72
C HIS A 182 2.20 11.76 -10.83
N ASP A 183 2.46 10.54 -10.37
CA ASP A 183 1.56 9.71 -9.55
C ASP A 183 2.08 9.50 -8.12
N THR A 184 3.06 10.28 -7.65
CA THR A 184 3.55 10.21 -6.26
C THR A 184 2.45 10.52 -5.25
N ALA A 185 1.53 11.42 -5.56
CA ALA A 185 0.38 11.71 -4.70
C ALA A 185 -0.72 10.64 -4.89
N SER A 186 -0.46 9.40 -4.49
CA SER A 186 -1.43 8.30 -4.56
C SER A 186 -1.98 7.90 -3.19
N ILE A 187 -3.16 7.27 -3.18
CA ILE A 187 -3.82 6.80 -1.96
C ILE A 187 -3.07 5.64 -1.29
N GLY A 188 -2.19 4.94 -2.03
CA GLY A 188 -1.38 3.83 -1.51
C GLY A 188 -0.58 4.22 -0.27
N GLY A 189 -0.05 5.44 -0.24
CA GLY A 189 0.68 5.99 0.91
C GLY A 189 -0.14 6.15 2.19
N LEU A 190 -1.47 6.18 2.11
CA LEU A 190 -2.34 6.28 3.29
C LEU A 190 -2.69 4.92 3.90
N VAL A 191 -2.52 3.82 3.16
CA VAL A 191 -2.92 2.47 3.62
C VAL A 191 -2.12 2.05 4.86
N THR A 192 -0.86 2.44 4.95
CA THR A 192 0.05 2.08 6.05
C THR A 192 -0.03 3.02 7.27
N ILE A 193 -0.80 4.10 7.18
CA ILE A 193 -0.87 5.14 8.22
C ILE A 193 -1.68 4.68 9.43
N ALA A 194 -2.81 3.99 9.20
CA ALA A 194 -3.72 3.61 10.28
C ALA A 194 -3.06 2.76 11.40
N PRO A 195 -2.22 1.76 11.11
CA PRO A 195 -1.46 1.05 12.14
C PRO A 195 -0.60 1.95 13.04
N ILE A 196 0.07 2.96 12.46
CA ILE A 196 0.92 3.90 13.20
C ILE A 196 0.06 4.73 14.14
N VAL A 197 -1.01 5.34 13.61
CA VAL A 197 -1.92 6.18 14.41
C VAL A 197 -2.49 5.39 15.57
N ILE A 198 -3.06 4.22 15.30
CA ILE A 198 -3.71 3.40 16.32
C ILE A 198 -2.70 3.00 17.42
N SER A 199 -1.52 2.52 17.05
CA SER A 199 -0.52 2.05 18.02
C SER A 199 -0.01 3.20 18.90
N GLU A 200 0.41 4.31 18.28
CA GLU A 200 0.94 5.47 19.01
C GLU A 200 -0.10 6.13 19.91
N ARG A 201 -1.34 6.26 19.44
CA ARG A 201 -2.42 6.85 20.24
C ARG A 201 -2.82 5.96 21.41
N LEU A 202 -2.77 4.64 21.27
CA LEU A 202 -2.99 3.71 22.38
C LEU A 202 -1.85 3.74 23.41
N LEU A 203 -0.62 4.08 23.00
CA LEU A 203 0.50 4.35 23.91
C LEU A 203 0.41 5.73 24.60
N GLY A 204 -0.52 6.58 24.18
CA GLY A 204 -0.72 7.91 24.74
C GLY A 204 0.10 9.01 24.06
N THR A 205 0.82 8.72 22.97
CA THR A 205 1.59 9.71 22.20
C THR A 205 0.68 10.84 21.70
N PRO A 206 0.93 12.13 21.98
CA PRO A 206 0.10 13.25 21.55
C PRO A 206 -0.20 13.28 20.04
N LEU A 207 -1.38 13.78 19.66
CA LEU A 207 -1.85 13.72 18.26
C LEU A 207 -0.91 14.44 17.28
N ASP A 208 -0.38 15.59 17.67
CA ASP A 208 0.59 16.38 16.89
C ASP A 208 1.89 15.60 16.64
N GLU A 209 2.40 14.89 17.66
CA GLU A 209 3.54 13.99 17.49
C GLU A 209 3.23 12.81 16.56
N VAL A 210 2.02 12.24 16.66
CA VAL A 210 1.57 11.16 15.75
C VAL A 210 1.43 11.65 14.32
N GLN A 211 0.91 12.86 14.10
CA GLN A 211 0.84 13.48 12.78
C GLN A 211 2.23 13.64 12.18
N GLN A 212 3.20 14.12 12.97
CA GLN A 212 4.58 14.26 12.52
C GLN A 212 5.21 12.91 12.15
N LYS A 213 5.04 11.87 12.98
CA LYS A 213 5.51 10.50 12.68
C LYS A 213 4.88 9.95 11.40
N CYS A 214 3.58 10.15 11.19
CA CYS A 214 2.87 9.70 9.99
C CYS A 214 3.30 10.46 8.73
N LYS A 215 3.58 11.76 8.85
CA LYS A 215 4.16 12.56 7.77
C LYS A 215 5.55 12.05 7.40
N GLU A 216 6.42 11.83 8.38
CA GLU A 216 7.75 11.27 8.16
C GLU A 216 7.70 9.90 7.48
N HIS A 217 6.81 9.01 7.96
CA HIS A 217 6.56 7.70 7.33
C HIS A 217 6.16 7.84 5.86
N LEU A 218 5.18 8.71 5.58
CA LEU A 218 4.68 8.94 4.24
C LEU A 218 5.81 9.41 3.30
N MET A 219 6.63 10.36 3.75
CA MET A 219 7.70 10.96 2.95
C MET A 219 8.80 9.96 2.55
N LEU A 220 8.93 8.82 3.22
CA LEU A 220 9.88 7.75 2.85
C LEU A 220 9.59 7.17 1.46
N THR A 221 8.33 7.16 1.06
CA THR A 221 7.86 6.52 -0.19
C THR A 221 7.10 7.48 -1.10
N HIS A 222 6.38 8.44 -0.53
CA HIS A 222 5.55 9.43 -1.21
C HIS A 222 6.00 10.86 -0.83
N PRO A 223 7.15 11.36 -1.34
CA PRO A 223 7.68 12.68 -0.97
C PRO A 223 6.90 13.83 -1.63
N ASP A 224 5.63 13.99 -1.26
CA ASP A 224 4.69 15.00 -1.77
C ASP A 224 3.98 15.74 -0.62
N GLU A 225 4.13 17.07 -0.60
CA GLU A 225 3.59 17.91 0.49
C GLU A 225 2.07 18.02 0.47
N LYS A 226 1.41 17.87 -0.70
CA LYS A 226 -0.05 17.91 -0.76
C LYS A 226 -0.64 16.64 -0.15
N LEU A 227 -0.04 15.49 -0.46
CA LEU A 227 -0.42 14.22 0.17
C LEU A 227 -0.12 14.23 1.67
N ALA A 228 0.99 14.85 2.10
CA ALA A 228 1.29 15.03 3.52
C ALA A 228 0.19 15.82 4.26
N ALA A 229 -0.31 16.91 3.68
CA ALA A 229 -1.43 17.66 4.27
C ALA A 229 -2.72 16.81 4.35
N ILE A 230 -3.01 15.98 3.34
CA ILE A 230 -4.13 15.03 3.37
C ILE A 230 -3.91 13.98 4.47
N CYS A 231 -2.69 13.49 4.64
CA CYS A 231 -2.33 12.53 5.69
C CYS A 231 -2.59 13.10 7.09
N GLU A 232 -2.25 14.37 7.35
CA GLU A 232 -2.55 15.02 8.63
C GLU A 232 -4.05 15.04 8.96
N HIS A 233 -4.91 15.31 7.97
CA HIS A 233 -6.36 15.23 8.12
C HIS A 233 -6.85 13.79 8.31
N TYR A 234 -6.26 12.83 7.59
CA TYR A 234 -6.60 11.42 7.73
C TYR A 234 -6.24 10.88 9.12
N VAL A 235 -5.08 11.25 9.66
CA VAL A 235 -4.66 10.94 11.04
C VAL A 235 -5.65 11.51 12.05
N SER A 236 -6.07 12.78 11.86
CA SER A 236 -7.09 13.41 12.71
C SER A 236 -8.45 12.69 12.66
N LEU A 237 -8.85 12.18 11.49
CA LEU A 237 -10.08 11.41 11.34
C LEU A 237 -9.99 10.08 12.11
N ILE A 238 -8.87 9.36 11.99
CA ILE A 238 -8.66 8.09 12.71
C ILE A 238 -8.68 8.33 14.23
N ASP A 239 -8.00 9.36 14.72
CA ASP A 239 -8.01 9.72 16.16
C ASP A 239 -9.43 9.99 16.67
N LYS A 240 -10.21 10.82 15.96
CA LYS A 240 -11.60 11.10 16.31
C LYS A 240 -12.48 9.86 16.33
N LEU A 241 -12.35 8.97 15.34
CA LEU A 241 -13.11 7.72 15.30
C LEU A 241 -12.71 6.76 16.42
N LEU A 242 -11.40 6.68 16.72
CA LEU A 242 -10.86 5.82 17.77
C LEU A 242 -11.40 6.22 19.15
N PHE A 243 -11.40 7.52 19.46
CA PHE A 243 -11.80 8.06 20.77
C PHE A 243 -13.23 8.65 20.84
N ARG A 244 -14.06 8.44 19.82
CA ARG A 244 -15.46 8.91 19.76
C ARG A 244 -16.23 8.58 21.04
N THR A 245 -16.86 9.57 21.67
CA THR A 245 -17.54 9.40 22.98
C THR A 245 -18.92 8.78 22.87
N ASP A 246 -19.63 8.97 21.75
CA ASP A 246 -21.03 8.56 21.57
C ASP A 246 -21.31 7.99 20.18
N ASP A 247 -22.23 7.03 20.08
CA ASP A 247 -22.75 6.50 18.80
C ASP A 247 -23.77 7.47 18.14
N GLU A 248 -23.62 8.80 18.30
CA GLU A 248 -24.50 9.77 17.65
C GLU A 248 -24.17 9.87 16.16
N PRO A 249 -25.09 9.52 15.25
CA PRO A 249 -24.85 9.14 13.85
C PRO A 249 -23.69 9.85 13.16
#